data_AF-A0A966R610-F1
#
_entry.id   AF-A0A966R610-F1
#
_cell.length_a   1.000
_cell.length_b   1.000
_cell.length_c   1.000
_cell.angle_alpha   90.00
_cell.angle_beta   90.00
_cell.angle_gamma   90.00
#
_symmetry.space_group_name_H-M   'P 1'
#
loop_
_entity.id
_entity.type
_entity.pdbx_description
1 polymer ?
#
loop_
_entity_poly.entity_id
_entity_poly.type
_entity_poly.pdbx_seq_one_letter_code
_entity_poly.pdbx_strand_id
1 'polypeptide(L)'
;MSADPFMLAAGHGKPFQRSGSSLLGPADADHFRIKVGRYGDRWYCDPLPADDIWPAWDGSVPSISTIKKAGGSDWSFVALKRVNEALEQRPARFDGMSAAERYEALKAINKLGLNAAAQRGTNVHLYCEAKLHGSDWRIPVDAPGHEYMRAVDAWFDQHQPELIAAEYVIIKRQLDGTLGYGGTPDGLLRIAGLLWAIDWKSRGEDSDHGAYPEEAEQVAAGVTADYMIVQGDHGAERRPIPEVAGGLIVSLRPDGARSYPIDIDLAAKNWRARHAWWTARLDERKPVGKPWPIKAAAAEPATPPLAANLLDRLRAIAALSPDVAQRVREVWPSGCPKLSEGGHTDEQLAQIQQIVEQAEALISAPFNDLPTEPAPLRHTEVAEVRVRVVPDEGGDADEVLVQQLREQYGALTDDQRSWIAWLADQSRHVAT
;
A
#
# COMPACT_ATOMS: atom_id res chain seq x y z
N MET A 1 11.35 -37.43 -27.88
CA MET A 1 10.03 -37.41 -28.54
C MET A 1 9.03 -36.89 -27.54
N SER A 2 8.70 -35.60 -27.63
CA SER A 2 7.65 -34.92 -26.86
C SER A 2 6.92 -34.05 -27.88
N ALA A 3 5.62 -34.28 -28.04
CA ALA A 3 4.80 -33.65 -29.06
C ALA A 3 4.29 -32.31 -28.54
N ASP A 4 4.48 -31.28 -29.37
CA ASP A 4 3.97 -29.92 -29.21
C ASP A 4 2.46 -29.89 -29.54
N PRO A 5 1.55 -29.50 -28.63
CA PRO A 5 0.11 -29.64 -28.84
C PRO A 5 -0.53 -28.51 -29.68
N PHE A 6 0.22 -27.53 -30.19
CA PHE A 6 -0.35 -26.39 -30.92
C PHE A 6 -0.01 -26.39 -32.42
N MET A 7 -0.61 -27.32 -33.15
CA MET A 7 -0.74 -27.26 -34.62
C MET A 7 -2.15 -27.71 -35.02
N LEU A 8 -3.12 -26.80 -34.92
CA LEU A 8 -4.45 -27.00 -35.51
C LEU A 8 -4.53 -26.25 -36.84
N ALA A 9 -4.65 -27.05 -37.90
CA ALA A 9 -4.79 -26.61 -39.27
C ALA A 9 -6.03 -25.74 -39.47
N ALA A 10 -5.85 -24.62 -40.17
CA ALA A 10 -6.92 -23.72 -40.61
C ALA A 10 -7.78 -24.42 -41.68
N GLY A 11 -8.85 -25.08 -41.25
CA GLY A 11 -9.91 -25.58 -42.14
C GLY A 11 -10.91 -24.49 -42.46
N HIS A 12 -11.17 -24.25 -43.75
CA HIS A 12 -12.25 -23.37 -44.22
C HIS A 12 -13.61 -23.94 -43.81
N GLY A 13 -14.19 -23.40 -42.74
CA GLY A 13 -15.51 -23.76 -42.22
C GLY A 13 -16.62 -22.82 -42.71
N LYS A 14 -17.73 -23.40 -43.18
CA LYS A 14 -19.00 -22.73 -43.50
C LYS A 14 -19.54 -21.93 -42.30
N PRO A 15 -20.41 -20.91 -42.52
CA PRO A 15 -20.97 -20.10 -41.44
C PRO A 15 -21.71 -20.96 -40.42
N PHE A 16 -21.23 -20.91 -39.18
CA PHE A 16 -21.79 -21.63 -38.03
C PHE A 16 -23.04 -20.87 -37.51
N GLN A 17 -24.15 -21.59 -37.33
CA GLN A 17 -25.35 -21.03 -36.70
C GLN A 17 -25.10 -20.86 -35.19
N ARG A 18 -25.16 -19.61 -34.70
CA ARG A 18 -25.11 -19.26 -33.28
C ARG A 18 -26.34 -19.86 -32.56
N SER A 19 -26.14 -20.86 -31.71
CA SER A 19 -27.21 -21.41 -30.85
C SER A 19 -26.77 -21.42 -29.39
N GLY A 20 -26.82 -20.25 -28.78
CA GLY A 20 -26.66 -20.04 -27.34
C GLY A 20 -27.01 -18.60 -27.02
N SER A 21 -27.97 -18.37 -26.13
CA SER A 21 -28.25 -17.03 -25.61
C SER A 21 -27.05 -16.60 -24.77
N SER A 22 -26.23 -15.68 -25.28
CA SER A 22 -25.15 -15.04 -24.52
C SER A 22 -25.73 -14.40 -23.27
N LEU A 23 -25.15 -14.68 -22.10
CA LEU A 23 -25.49 -14.00 -20.86
C LEU A 23 -24.82 -12.63 -20.87
N LEU A 24 -25.57 -11.60 -20.49
CA LEU A 24 -25.00 -10.26 -20.35
C LEU A 24 -24.86 -9.95 -18.88
N GLY A 25 -23.89 -9.10 -18.52
CA GLY A 25 -23.89 -8.48 -17.21
C GLY A 25 -25.22 -7.78 -16.92
N PRO A 26 -25.55 -7.56 -15.63
CA PRO A 26 -26.77 -6.84 -15.28
C PRO A 26 -26.79 -5.48 -15.97
N ALA A 27 -27.96 -5.05 -16.45
CA ALA A 27 -28.11 -3.80 -17.19
C ALA A 27 -27.57 -2.56 -16.44
N ASP A 28 -27.54 -2.62 -15.10
CA ASP A 28 -26.87 -1.65 -14.25
C ASP A 28 -25.92 -2.36 -13.27
N ALA A 29 -24.69 -2.62 -13.73
CA ALA A 29 -23.64 -3.18 -12.89
C ALA A 29 -23.23 -2.25 -11.73
N ASP A 30 -23.50 -0.94 -11.84
CA ASP A 30 -23.22 0.02 -10.77
C ASP A 30 -24.19 -0.12 -9.60
N HIS A 31 -25.38 -0.69 -9.80
CA HIS A 31 -26.30 -1.06 -8.72
C HIS A 31 -25.71 -2.08 -7.74
N PHE A 32 -24.70 -2.85 -8.19
CA PHE A 32 -23.99 -3.83 -7.37
C PHE A 32 -22.66 -3.30 -6.81
N ARG A 33 -22.34 -2.02 -7.04
CA ARG A 33 -21.07 -1.40 -6.65
C ARG A 33 -21.30 -0.32 -5.61
N ILE A 34 -20.53 -0.37 -4.54
CA ILE A 34 -20.53 0.65 -3.49
C ILE A 34 -19.16 1.33 -3.49
N LYS A 35 -19.15 2.67 -3.43
CA LYS A 35 -17.92 3.44 -3.18
C LYS A 35 -17.77 3.64 -1.67
N VAL A 36 -16.67 3.19 -1.11
CA VAL A 36 -16.36 3.37 0.31
C VAL A 36 -14.99 4.02 0.53
N GLY A 37 -14.85 4.75 1.64
CA GLY A 37 -13.60 5.41 2.02
C GLY A 37 -13.29 6.71 1.26
N ARG A 38 -12.22 7.39 1.70
CA ARG A 38 -11.82 8.73 1.24
C ARG A 38 -11.35 8.78 -0.23
N TYR A 39 -10.91 7.65 -0.78
CA TYR A 39 -10.38 7.53 -2.15
C TYR A 39 -11.29 6.72 -3.10
N GLY A 40 -12.50 6.38 -2.66
CA GLY A 40 -13.48 5.69 -3.50
C GLY A 40 -13.10 4.26 -3.83
N ASP A 41 -12.65 3.48 -2.83
CA ASP A 41 -12.44 2.05 -3.00
C ASP A 41 -13.76 1.42 -3.46
N ARG A 42 -13.66 0.58 -4.49
CA ARG A 42 -14.82 -0.12 -5.04
C ARG A 42 -15.07 -1.38 -4.22
N TRP A 43 -16.28 -1.49 -3.70
CA TRP A 43 -16.82 -2.66 -3.03
C TRP A 43 -18.05 -3.14 -3.81
N TYR A 44 -18.45 -4.37 -3.56
CA TYR A 44 -19.60 -5.00 -4.18
C TYR A 44 -20.60 -5.47 -3.14
N CYS A 45 -21.88 -5.39 -3.47
CA CYS A 45 -22.99 -5.93 -2.69
C CYS A 45 -23.92 -6.73 -3.60
N ASP A 46 -24.84 -7.45 -2.97
CA ASP A 46 -25.87 -8.25 -3.65
C ASP A 46 -27.25 -7.83 -3.12
N PRO A 47 -27.90 -6.83 -3.73
CA PRO A 47 -29.20 -6.32 -3.27
C PRO A 47 -30.37 -7.23 -3.67
N LEU A 48 -30.12 -8.35 -4.37
CA LEU A 48 -31.20 -9.20 -4.87
C LEU A 48 -31.89 -9.93 -3.69
N PRO A 49 -33.22 -10.14 -3.76
CA PRO A 49 -33.94 -10.93 -2.76
C PRO A 49 -33.40 -12.37 -2.70
N ALA A 50 -33.77 -13.12 -1.66
CA ALA A 50 -33.45 -14.55 -1.59
C ALA A 50 -34.07 -15.30 -2.78
N ASP A 51 -33.34 -16.30 -3.28
CA ASP A 51 -33.83 -17.27 -4.26
C ASP A 51 -33.65 -18.70 -3.73
N ASP A 52 -33.93 -19.70 -4.57
CA ASP A 52 -33.90 -21.12 -4.20
C ASP A 52 -32.50 -21.63 -3.79
N ILE A 53 -31.43 -20.95 -4.23
CA ILE A 53 -30.04 -21.38 -4.03
C ILE A 53 -29.32 -20.45 -3.07
N TRP A 54 -29.50 -19.14 -3.22
CA TRP A 54 -28.79 -18.13 -2.46
C TRP A 54 -29.75 -17.31 -1.59
N PRO A 55 -29.55 -17.30 -0.25
CA PRO A 55 -30.32 -16.42 0.61
C PRO A 55 -29.96 -14.97 0.33
N ALA A 56 -30.89 -14.06 0.66
CA ALA A 56 -30.63 -12.63 0.68
C ALA A 56 -29.39 -12.32 1.54
N TRP A 57 -28.62 -11.32 1.13
CA TRP A 57 -27.36 -10.97 1.79
C TRP A 57 -27.23 -9.45 1.88
N ASP A 58 -27.01 -8.95 3.10
CA ASP A 58 -26.86 -7.52 3.40
C ASP A 58 -25.39 -7.07 3.50
N GLY A 59 -24.46 -7.99 3.24
CA GLY A 59 -23.03 -7.72 3.31
C GLY A 59 -22.48 -6.99 2.08
N SER A 60 -21.24 -6.55 2.21
CA SER A 60 -20.46 -6.03 1.09
C SER A 60 -19.02 -6.53 1.18
N VAL A 61 -18.37 -6.65 0.03
CA VAL A 61 -17.02 -7.21 -0.10
C VAL A 61 -16.14 -6.29 -0.95
N PRO A 62 -14.82 -6.22 -0.68
CA PRO A 62 -13.90 -5.42 -1.49
C PRO A 62 -13.86 -5.91 -2.94
N SER A 63 -13.56 -5.01 -3.88
CA SER A 63 -13.32 -5.43 -5.25
C SER A 63 -12.02 -6.24 -5.38
N ILE A 64 -11.96 -7.12 -6.38
CA ILE A 64 -10.73 -7.81 -6.81
C ILE A 64 -9.60 -6.78 -7.00
N SER A 65 -9.90 -5.62 -7.60
CA SER A 65 -8.92 -4.55 -7.83
C SER A 65 -8.42 -3.89 -6.55
N THR A 66 -9.26 -3.80 -5.50
CA THR A 66 -8.90 -3.26 -4.18
C THR A 66 -7.92 -4.19 -3.48
N ILE A 67 -8.21 -5.50 -3.45
CA ILE A 67 -7.32 -6.52 -2.88
C ILE A 67 -6.02 -6.60 -3.68
N LYS A 68 -6.06 -6.53 -5.02
CA LYS A 68 -4.84 -6.57 -5.84
C LYS A 68 -3.81 -5.50 -5.44
N LYS A 69 -4.28 -4.28 -5.18
CA LYS A 69 -3.45 -3.12 -4.81
C LYS A 69 -2.76 -3.26 -3.45
N ALA A 70 -3.15 -4.23 -2.62
CA ALA A 70 -2.58 -4.46 -1.29
C ALA A 70 -1.09 -4.82 -1.29
N GLY A 71 -0.61 -5.43 -2.38
CA GLY A 71 0.79 -5.83 -2.52
C GLY A 71 1.76 -4.65 -2.62
N GLY A 72 1.25 -3.43 -2.84
CA GLY A 72 2.07 -2.31 -3.25
C GLY A 72 2.59 -2.50 -4.68
N SER A 73 2.80 -1.41 -5.39
CA SER A 73 3.48 -1.44 -6.69
C SER A 73 4.34 -0.20 -6.78
N ASP A 74 5.63 -0.38 -7.02
CA ASP A 74 6.53 0.75 -7.23
C ASP A 74 6.42 1.22 -8.68
N TRP A 75 5.64 2.28 -8.89
CA TRP A 75 5.47 2.92 -10.18
C TRP A 75 6.45 4.08 -10.42
N SER A 76 7.46 4.25 -9.56
CA SER A 76 8.38 5.39 -9.62
C SER A 76 9.11 5.46 -10.96
N PHE A 77 9.56 4.31 -11.50
CA PHE A 77 10.21 4.27 -12.81
C PHE A 77 9.32 4.77 -13.96
N VAL A 78 8.02 4.41 -13.96
CA VAL A 78 7.07 4.86 -14.98
C VAL A 78 6.79 6.37 -14.85
N ALA A 79 6.68 6.86 -13.62
CA ALA A 79 6.52 8.29 -13.36
C ALA A 79 7.76 9.08 -13.83
N LEU A 80 8.96 8.57 -13.54
CA LEU A 80 10.23 9.18 -13.96
C LEU A 80 10.37 9.20 -15.49
N LYS A 81 10.04 8.11 -16.19
CA LYS A 81 10.06 8.04 -17.65
C LYS A 81 9.17 9.14 -18.27
N ARG A 82 7.91 9.27 -17.82
CA ARG A 82 6.97 10.29 -18.32
C ARG A 82 7.43 11.72 -18.06
N VAL A 83 8.04 11.94 -16.88
CA VAL A 83 8.63 13.23 -16.53
C VAL A 83 9.79 13.55 -17.48
N ASN A 84 10.68 12.59 -17.73
CA ASN A 84 11.81 12.77 -18.64
C ASN A 84 11.34 13.11 -20.07
N GLU A 85 10.41 12.33 -20.61
CA GLU A 85 9.85 12.58 -21.95
C GLU A 85 9.21 13.96 -22.08
N ALA A 86 8.48 14.41 -21.06
CA ALA A 86 7.85 15.73 -21.08
C ALA A 86 8.88 16.87 -21.01
N LEU A 87 9.97 16.68 -20.27
CA LEU A 87 11.08 17.63 -20.20
C LEU A 87 11.82 17.71 -21.55
N GLU A 88 12.03 16.59 -22.22
CA GLU A 88 12.67 16.54 -23.54
C GLU A 88 11.80 17.15 -24.65
N GLN A 89 10.51 16.83 -24.67
CA GLN A 89 9.60 17.29 -25.73
C GLN A 89 9.21 18.77 -25.58
N ARG A 90 9.18 19.31 -24.36
CA ARG A 90 8.68 20.67 -24.08
C ARG A 90 9.52 21.39 -23.02
N PRO A 91 10.85 21.54 -23.20
CA PRO A 91 11.72 22.13 -22.19
C PRO A 91 11.31 23.56 -21.83
N ALA A 92 10.94 24.37 -22.85
CA ALA A 92 10.51 25.76 -22.67
C ALA A 92 9.26 25.93 -21.80
N ARG A 93 8.46 24.87 -21.60
CA ARG A 93 7.29 24.90 -20.70
C ARG A 93 7.69 25.16 -19.25
N PHE A 94 8.91 24.80 -18.86
CA PHE A 94 9.38 24.85 -17.48
C PHE A 94 10.31 26.03 -17.18
N ASP A 95 10.56 26.87 -18.19
CA ASP A 95 11.41 28.05 -18.07
C ASP A 95 10.75 29.09 -17.17
N GLY A 96 11.53 29.67 -16.26
CA GLY A 96 11.05 30.68 -15.31
C GLY A 96 10.15 30.16 -14.18
N MET A 97 9.77 28.87 -14.18
CA MET A 97 9.02 28.27 -13.07
C MET A 97 9.89 28.11 -11.81
N SER A 98 9.31 28.38 -10.63
CA SER A 98 9.89 28.02 -9.35
C SER A 98 9.93 26.49 -9.15
N ALA A 99 10.69 26.03 -8.14
CA ALA A 99 10.77 24.61 -7.81
C ALA A 99 9.40 24.00 -7.46
N ALA A 100 8.55 24.73 -6.72
CA ALA A 100 7.22 24.27 -6.33
C ALA A 100 6.26 24.17 -7.54
N GLU A 101 6.27 25.18 -8.43
CA GLU A 101 5.47 25.16 -9.65
C GLU A 101 5.90 24.04 -10.60
N ARG A 102 7.20 23.81 -10.74
CA ARG A 102 7.74 22.70 -11.52
C ARG A 102 7.30 21.36 -10.94
N TYR A 103 7.37 21.19 -9.61
CA TYR A 103 6.92 19.97 -8.94
C TYR A 103 5.44 19.65 -9.23
N GLU A 104 4.54 20.63 -9.10
CA GLU A 104 3.12 20.43 -9.40
C GLU A 104 2.86 20.19 -10.90
N ALA A 105 3.61 20.87 -11.79
CA ALA A 105 3.53 20.62 -13.24
C ALA A 105 3.92 19.19 -13.61
N LEU A 106 5.00 18.66 -13.02
CA LEU A 106 5.45 17.28 -13.22
C LEU A 106 4.46 16.25 -12.68
N LYS A 107 3.85 16.51 -11.52
CA LYS A 107 2.75 15.68 -10.98
C LYS A 107 1.55 15.65 -11.92
N ALA A 108 1.16 16.80 -12.47
CA ALA A 108 0.06 16.89 -13.42
C ALA A 108 0.33 16.10 -14.70
N ILE A 109 1.58 16.13 -15.21
CA ILE A 109 2.01 15.33 -16.36
C ILE A 109 1.85 13.83 -16.09
N ASN A 110 2.34 13.35 -14.94
CA ASN A 110 2.19 11.93 -14.60
C ASN A 110 0.71 11.53 -14.49
N LYS A 111 -0.13 12.39 -13.89
CA LYS A 111 -1.58 12.17 -13.79
C LYS A 111 -2.26 12.11 -15.16
N LEU A 112 -1.90 13.01 -16.08
CA LEU A 112 -2.41 13.00 -17.45
C LEU A 112 -2.02 11.71 -18.19
N GLY A 113 -0.77 11.26 -18.04
CA GLY A 113 -0.31 9.99 -18.61
C GLY A 113 -1.05 8.77 -18.07
N LEU A 114 -1.34 8.74 -16.76
CA LEU A 114 -2.18 7.70 -16.16
C LEU A 114 -3.61 7.73 -16.71
N ASN A 115 -4.21 8.91 -16.84
CA ASN A 115 -5.56 9.06 -17.38
C ASN A 115 -5.63 8.61 -18.85
N ALA A 116 -4.64 8.97 -19.68
CA ALA A 116 -4.58 8.54 -21.07
C ALA A 116 -4.45 7.01 -21.18
N ALA A 117 -3.62 6.40 -20.33
CA ALA A 117 -3.47 4.95 -20.28
C ALA A 117 -4.76 4.24 -19.81
N ALA A 118 -5.48 4.81 -18.83
CA ALA A 118 -6.77 4.31 -18.39
C ALA A 118 -7.83 4.41 -19.51
N GLN A 119 -7.93 5.56 -20.17
CA GLN A 119 -8.87 5.77 -21.27
C GLN A 119 -8.61 4.81 -22.44
N ARG A 120 -7.33 4.59 -22.78
CA ARG A 120 -6.95 3.57 -23.77
C ARG A 120 -7.49 2.19 -23.37
N GLY A 121 -7.24 1.76 -22.13
CA GLY A 121 -7.74 0.49 -21.61
C GLY A 121 -9.26 0.36 -21.77
N THR A 122 -10.01 1.38 -21.36
CA THR A 122 -11.46 1.42 -21.50
C THR A 122 -11.91 1.33 -22.96
N ASN A 123 -11.32 2.12 -23.86
CA ASN A 123 -11.70 2.12 -25.27
C ASN A 123 -11.44 0.76 -25.94
N VAL A 124 -10.31 0.11 -25.63
CA VAL A 124 -9.97 -1.21 -26.17
C VAL A 124 -10.93 -2.28 -25.64
N HIS A 125 -11.28 -2.25 -24.35
CA HIS A 125 -12.30 -3.14 -23.76
C HIS A 125 -13.65 -3.00 -24.45
N LEU A 126 -14.16 -1.77 -24.58
CA LEU A 126 -15.41 -1.48 -25.27
C LEU A 126 -15.38 -1.94 -26.73
N TYR A 127 -14.21 -1.93 -27.37
CA TYR A 127 -14.08 -2.41 -28.75
C TYR A 127 -14.16 -3.94 -28.83
N CYS A 128 -13.49 -4.64 -27.92
CA CYS A 128 -13.63 -6.09 -27.79
C CYS A 128 -15.07 -6.50 -27.49
N GLU A 129 -15.75 -5.78 -26.58
CA GLU A 129 -17.16 -6.00 -26.27
C GLU A 129 -18.04 -5.76 -27.51
N ALA A 130 -17.90 -4.62 -28.19
CA ALA A 130 -18.63 -4.33 -29.42
C ALA A 130 -18.46 -5.45 -30.46
N LYS A 131 -17.24 -5.98 -30.63
CA LYS A 131 -16.94 -7.11 -31.52
C LYS A 131 -17.67 -8.39 -31.11
N LEU A 132 -17.66 -8.74 -29.82
CA LEU A 132 -18.36 -9.91 -29.28
C LEU A 132 -19.87 -9.83 -29.53
N HIS A 133 -20.43 -8.63 -29.40
CA HIS A 133 -21.85 -8.36 -29.67
C HIS A 133 -22.19 -8.23 -31.16
N GLY A 134 -21.21 -8.23 -32.06
CA GLY A 134 -21.42 -7.98 -33.49
C GLY A 134 -21.82 -6.53 -33.81
N SER A 135 -21.48 -5.59 -32.93
CA SER A 135 -21.70 -4.16 -33.10
C SER A 135 -20.64 -3.53 -34.02
N ASP A 136 -21.05 -2.53 -34.79
CA ASP A 136 -20.18 -1.73 -35.65
C ASP A 136 -19.52 -0.54 -34.93
N TRP A 137 -19.62 -0.46 -33.61
CA TRP A 137 -18.91 0.56 -32.85
C TRP A 137 -17.39 0.47 -33.07
N ARG A 138 -16.74 1.63 -33.16
CA ARG A 138 -15.30 1.79 -33.44
C ARG A 138 -14.73 2.84 -32.50
N ILE A 139 -13.47 2.70 -32.12
CA ILE A 139 -12.75 3.72 -31.36
C ILE A 139 -12.50 4.92 -32.29
N PRO A 140 -12.88 6.16 -31.92
CA PRO A 140 -12.63 7.34 -32.74
C PRO A 140 -11.14 7.51 -33.06
N VAL A 141 -10.81 8.05 -34.25
CA VAL A 141 -9.42 8.19 -34.74
C VAL A 141 -8.50 8.92 -33.77
N ASP A 142 -9.00 9.96 -33.11
CA ASP A 142 -8.22 10.77 -32.18
C ASP A 142 -8.30 10.30 -30.72
N ALA A 143 -9.00 9.18 -30.46
CA ALA A 143 -9.16 8.65 -29.11
C ALA A 143 -8.04 7.66 -28.76
N PRO A 144 -7.52 7.66 -27.51
CA PRO A 144 -6.52 6.69 -27.09
C PRO A 144 -6.98 5.25 -27.32
N GLY A 145 -6.15 4.42 -27.95
CA GLY A 145 -6.47 3.02 -28.23
C GLY A 145 -6.95 2.72 -29.64
N HIS A 146 -7.19 3.73 -30.48
CA HIS A 146 -7.56 3.52 -31.89
C HIS A 146 -6.56 2.61 -32.62
N GLU A 147 -5.27 2.82 -32.38
CA GLU A 147 -4.16 2.08 -32.99
C GLU A 147 -4.16 0.57 -32.66
N TYR A 148 -4.93 0.14 -31.65
CA TYR A 148 -5.05 -1.26 -31.24
C TYR A 148 -6.13 -2.02 -32.03
N MET A 149 -7.02 -1.31 -32.74
CA MET A 149 -8.16 -1.93 -33.42
C MET A 149 -7.71 -3.01 -34.41
N ARG A 150 -6.62 -2.78 -35.14
CA ARG A 150 -6.07 -3.76 -36.09
C ARG A 150 -5.64 -5.05 -35.39
N ALA A 151 -5.01 -4.96 -34.23
CA ALA A 151 -4.58 -6.12 -33.46
C ALA A 151 -5.77 -6.89 -32.90
N VAL A 152 -6.79 -6.18 -32.41
CA VAL A 152 -8.06 -6.77 -31.98
C VAL A 152 -8.75 -7.48 -33.15
N ASP A 153 -8.86 -6.82 -34.30
CA ASP A 153 -9.48 -7.39 -35.51
C ASP A 153 -8.79 -8.69 -35.92
N ALA A 154 -7.46 -8.68 -36.03
CA ALA A 154 -6.68 -9.86 -36.39
C ALA A 154 -6.87 -11.01 -35.38
N TRP A 155 -6.96 -10.71 -34.09
CA TRP A 155 -7.18 -11.73 -33.06
C TRP A 155 -8.58 -12.35 -33.17
N PHE A 156 -9.61 -11.53 -33.35
CA PHE A 156 -10.99 -12.00 -33.55
C PHE A 156 -11.13 -12.81 -34.84
N ASP A 157 -10.50 -12.37 -35.93
CA ASP A 157 -10.50 -13.08 -37.20
C ASP A 157 -9.87 -14.47 -37.06
N GLN A 158 -8.76 -14.56 -36.31
CA GLN A 158 -8.04 -15.81 -36.07
C GLN A 158 -8.80 -16.78 -35.16
N HIS A 159 -9.39 -16.30 -34.05
CA HIS A 159 -9.91 -17.16 -32.99
C HIS A 159 -11.43 -17.35 -33.03
N GLN A 160 -12.15 -16.48 -33.74
CA GLN A 160 -13.62 -16.51 -33.88
C GLN A 160 -14.34 -16.79 -32.54
N PRO A 161 -14.09 -15.97 -31.49
CA PRO A 161 -14.65 -16.22 -30.16
C PRO A 161 -16.18 -16.12 -30.18
N GLU A 162 -16.83 -17.01 -29.43
CA GLU A 162 -18.26 -16.92 -29.11
C GLU A 162 -18.44 -16.35 -27.70
N LEU A 163 -19.29 -15.34 -27.57
CA LEU A 163 -19.62 -14.71 -26.29
C LEU A 163 -20.54 -15.62 -25.47
N ILE A 164 -20.12 -15.97 -24.26
CA ILE A 164 -20.95 -16.70 -23.27
C ILE A 164 -21.41 -15.77 -22.16
N ALA A 165 -20.49 -14.97 -21.60
CA ALA A 165 -20.81 -13.91 -20.65
C ALA A 165 -19.86 -12.72 -20.83
N ALA A 166 -20.33 -11.49 -20.63
CA ALA A 166 -19.51 -10.27 -20.59
C ALA A 166 -19.95 -9.37 -19.45
N GLU A 167 -19.00 -8.67 -18.82
CA GLU A 167 -19.27 -7.66 -17.77
C GLU A 167 -20.20 -8.14 -16.63
N TYR A 168 -20.15 -9.44 -16.31
CA TYR A 168 -20.98 -10.02 -15.26
C TYR A 168 -20.44 -9.66 -13.88
N VAL A 169 -21.31 -9.50 -12.88
CA VAL A 169 -20.87 -9.23 -11.51
C VAL A 169 -20.59 -10.55 -10.81
N ILE A 170 -19.52 -10.65 -10.05
CA ILE A 170 -19.22 -11.83 -9.21
C ILE A 170 -19.19 -11.46 -7.74
N ILE A 171 -19.63 -12.40 -6.91
CA ILE A 171 -19.56 -12.27 -5.46
C ILE A 171 -19.03 -13.58 -4.86
N LYS A 172 -17.94 -13.46 -4.10
CA LYS A 172 -17.50 -14.40 -3.09
C LYS A 172 -17.87 -13.80 -1.74
N ARG A 173 -18.85 -14.34 -1.02
CA ARG A 173 -19.31 -13.77 0.26
C ARG A 173 -18.25 -13.95 1.35
N GLN A 174 -17.59 -15.12 1.36
CA GLN A 174 -16.51 -15.45 2.28
C GLN A 174 -15.39 -16.22 1.57
N LEU A 175 -14.15 -16.01 2.02
CA LEU A 175 -13.00 -16.80 1.61
C LEU A 175 -12.20 -17.19 2.85
N ASP A 176 -12.01 -18.49 3.05
CA ASP A 176 -11.22 -19.07 4.15
C ASP A 176 -11.63 -18.53 5.54
N GLY A 177 -12.94 -18.38 5.77
CA GLY A 177 -13.53 -17.89 7.03
C GLY A 177 -13.42 -16.38 7.24
N THR A 178 -12.95 -15.63 6.24
CA THR A 178 -12.79 -14.17 6.28
C THR A 178 -13.70 -13.49 5.25
N LEU A 179 -13.70 -12.15 5.25
CA LEU A 179 -14.47 -11.35 4.28
C LEU A 179 -14.06 -11.71 2.86
N GLY A 180 -15.01 -12.05 1.98
CA GLY A 180 -14.71 -12.45 0.60
C GLY A 180 -14.32 -11.29 -0.33
N TYR A 181 -14.77 -11.34 -1.58
CA TYR A 181 -14.43 -10.37 -2.62
C TYR A 181 -15.53 -10.28 -3.70
N GLY A 182 -15.56 -9.20 -4.46
CA GLY A 182 -16.43 -9.04 -5.62
C GLY A 182 -15.74 -8.44 -6.82
N GLY A 183 -16.37 -8.46 -7.99
CA GLY A 183 -15.72 -7.99 -9.22
C GLY A 183 -16.65 -7.93 -10.41
N THR A 184 -16.09 -7.44 -11.51
CA THR A 184 -16.70 -7.52 -12.83
C THR A 184 -15.63 -8.03 -13.78
N PRO A 185 -15.56 -9.35 -14.03
CA PRO A 185 -14.65 -9.92 -15.03
C PRO A 185 -15.06 -9.50 -16.44
N ASP A 186 -14.08 -9.41 -17.34
CA ASP A 186 -14.32 -8.95 -18.72
C ASP A 186 -15.25 -9.90 -19.48
N GLY A 187 -15.05 -11.22 -19.34
CA GLY A 187 -15.99 -12.17 -19.93
C GLY A 187 -15.61 -13.65 -19.86
N LEU A 188 -16.58 -14.47 -20.26
CA LEU A 188 -16.44 -15.88 -20.57
C LEU A 188 -16.67 -16.07 -22.07
N LEU A 189 -15.70 -16.66 -22.75
CA LEU A 189 -15.74 -16.87 -24.20
C LEU A 189 -15.53 -18.34 -24.55
N ARG A 190 -16.25 -18.83 -25.55
CA ARG A 190 -15.95 -20.12 -26.16
C ARG A 190 -15.01 -19.93 -27.34
N ILE A 191 -13.85 -20.58 -27.28
CA ILE A 191 -12.81 -20.53 -28.31
C ILE A 191 -12.40 -21.96 -28.61
N ALA A 192 -12.46 -22.37 -29.88
CA ALA A 192 -12.20 -23.74 -30.32
C ALA A 192 -12.98 -24.80 -29.51
N GLY A 193 -14.23 -24.49 -29.15
CA GLY A 193 -15.12 -25.37 -28.38
C GLY A 193 -14.96 -25.33 -26.85
N LEU A 194 -13.83 -24.81 -26.35
CA LEU A 194 -13.53 -24.72 -24.92
C LEU A 194 -13.99 -23.39 -24.33
N LEU A 195 -14.49 -23.40 -23.10
CA LEU A 195 -14.89 -22.19 -22.38
C LEU A 195 -13.71 -21.61 -21.60
N TRP A 196 -13.42 -20.33 -21.83
CA TRP A 196 -12.30 -19.61 -21.22
C TRP A 196 -12.79 -18.40 -20.45
N ALA A 197 -12.19 -18.14 -19.29
CA ALA A 197 -12.30 -16.87 -18.60
C ALA A 197 -11.27 -15.88 -19.15
N ILE A 198 -11.72 -14.73 -19.62
CA ILE A 198 -10.91 -13.83 -20.44
C ILE A 198 -10.62 -12.54 -19.68
N ASP A 199 -9.42 -12.01 -19.91
CA ASP A 199 -9.02 -10.69 -19.46
C ASP A 199 -8.24 -9.97 -20.57
N TRP A 200 -8.78 -8.85 -21.06
CA TRP A 200 -8.21 -8.03 -22.11
C TRP A 200 -7.21 -7.04 -21.53
N LYS A 201 -6.02 -7.01 -22.11
CA LYS A 201 -4.92 -6.21 -21.57
C LYS A 201 -4.26 -5.36 -22.63
N SER A 202 -4.59 -4.07 -22.66
CA SER A 202 -3.84 -3.11 -23.48
C SER A 202 -2.49 -2.79 -22.82
N ARG A 203 -1.40 -2.99 -23.55
CA ARG A 203 -0.04 -2.62 -23.12
C ARG A 203 0.43 -1.38 -23.86
N GLY A 204 1.33 -0.59 -23.28
CA GLY A 204 1.93 0.54 -24.00
C GLY A 204 2.75 0.07 -25.21
N GLU A 205 2.96 0.95 -26.17
CA GLU A 205 3.76 0.65 -27.37
C GLU A 205 5.17 0.16 -27.01
N ASP A 206 5.82 0.81 -26.04
CA ASP A 206 7.15 0.41 -25.55
C ASP A 206 7.15 -0.71 -24.50
N SER A 207 5.98 -1.29 -24.19
CA SER A 207 5.86 -2.34 -23.17
C SER A 207 5.87 -3.72 -23.81
N ASP A 208 6.43 -4.72 -23.12
CA ASP A 208 6.33 -6.10 -23.56
C ASP A 208 4.88 -6.60 -23.55
N HIS A 209 4.61 -7.64 -24.35
CA HIS A 209 3.34 -8.37 -24.33
C HIS A 209 3.09 -9.15 -23.04
N GLY A 210 3.97 -9.09 -22.04
CA GLY A 210 3.92 -9.91 -20.82
C GLY A 210 2.54 -9.96 -20.15
N ALA A 211 2.19 -11.15 -19.68
CA ALA A 211 1.09 -11.41 -18.75
C ALA A 211 1.67 -11.63 -17.37
N TYR A 212 1.07 -11.03 -16.34
CA TYR A 212 1.63 -11.01 -15.00
C TYR A 212 0.84 -11.92 -14.04
N PRO A 213 1.50 -12.52 -13.02
CA PRO A 213 0.81 -13.40 -12.08
C PRO A 213 -0.41 -12.76 -11.42
N GLU A 214 -0.32 -11.48 -11.06
CA GLU A 214 -1.42 -10.72 -10.48
C GLU A 214 -2.62 -10.55 -11.42
N GLU A 215 -2.45 -10.64 -12.73
CA GLU A 215 -3.55 -10.60 -13.70
C GLU A 215 -4.21 -11.97 -13.79
N ALA A 216 -3.42 -13.04 -13.79
CA ALA A 216 -3.90 -14.42 -13.72
C ALA A 216 -4.74 -14.66 -12.46
N GLU A 217 -4.30 -14.12 -11.32
CA GLU A 217 -5.06 -14.14 -10.07
C GLU A 217 -6.43 -13.45 -10.18
N GLN A 218 -6.54 -12.33 -10.93
CA GLN A 218 -7.84 -11.66 -11.16
C GLN A 218 -8.79 -12.55 -11.94
N VAL A 219 -8.29 -13.23 -12.97
CA VAL A 219 -9.08 -14.17 -13.78
C VAL A 219 -9.57 -15.33 -12.92
N ALA A 220 -8.68 -15.92 -12.13
CA ALA A 220 -9.04 -17.00 -11.21
C ALA A 220 -10.06 -16.57 -10.15
N ALA A 221 -9.93 -15.37 -9.59
CA ALA A 221 -10.94 -14.80 -8.69
C ALA A 221 -12.30 -14.66 -9.39
N GLY A 222 -12.31 -14.23 -10.66
CA GLY A 222 -13.52 -14.08 -11.46
C GLY A 222 -14.29 -15.38 -11.72
N VAL A 223 -13.65 -16.55 -11.55
CA VAL A 223 -14.31 -17.87 -11.75
C VAL A 223 -14.39 -18.75 -10.51
N THR A 224 -13.77 -18.34 -9.40
CA THR A 224 -13.82 -19.08 -8.12
C THR A 224 -14.74 -18.44 -7.07
N ALA A 225 -15.47 -17.39 -7.48
CA ALA A 225 -16.54 -16.76 -6.71
C ALA A 225 -17.72 -17.72 -6.47
N ASP A 226 -18.63 -17.37 -5.56
CA ASP A 226 -19.75 -18.26 -5.18
C ASP A 226 -20.81 -18.31 -6.28
N TYR A 227 -21.04 -17.18 -6.95
CA TYR A 227 -21.98 -17.02 -8.04
C TYR A 227 -21.62 -15.80 -8.86
N MET A 228 -22.21 -15.74 -10.06
CA MET A 228 -22.27 -14.54 -10.87
C MET A 228 -23.68 -13.96 -10.89
N ILE A 229 -23.79 -12.68 -11.17
CA ILE A 229 -25.03 -11.95 -11.40
C ILE A 229 -25.00 -11.48 -12.85
N VAL A 230 -26.06 -11.82 -13.57
CA VAL A 230 -26.25 -11.52 -15.00
C VAL A 230 -27.63 -10.94 -15.23
N GLN A 231 -27.85 -10.35 -16.40
CA GLN A 231 -29.16 -9.94 -16.85
C GLN A 231 -29.97 -11.16 -17.28
N GLY A 232 -31.07 -11.43 -16.57
CA GLY A 232 -32.11 -12.37 -16.96
C GLY A 232 -33.33 -11.67 -17.58
N ASP A 233 -34.38 -12.45 -17.86
CA ASP A 233 -35.60 -12.00 -18.54
C ASP A 233 -36.42 -10.99 -17.71
N HIS A 234 -36.27 -11.02 -16.39
CA HIS A 234 -37.04 -10.18 -15.45
C HIS A 234 -36.17 -9.21 -14.63
N GLY A 235 -34.92 -9.00 -15.06
CA GLY A 235 -33.95 -8.20 -14.32
C GLY A 235 -32.69 -8.99 -14.01
N ALA A 236 -31.86 -8.43 -13.14
CA ALA A 236 -30.65 -9.10 -12.70
C ALA A 236 -30.98 -10.35 -11.86
N GLU A 237 -30.24 -11.43 -12.08
CA GLU A 237 -30.43 -12.71 -11.39
C GLU A 237 -29.08 -13.37 -11.08
N ARG A 238 -29.05 -14.21 -10.04
CA ARG A 238 -27.88 -15.02 -9.70
C ARG A 238 -27.83 -16.27 -10.56
N ARG A 239 -26.63 -16.65 -10.98
CA ARG A 239 -26.34 -17.88 -11.72
C ARG A 239 -25.06 -18.52 -11.19
N PRO A 240 -24.96 -19.87 -11.24
CA PRO A 240 -23.68 -20.52 -10.99
C PRO A 240 -22.69 -20.08 -12.06
N ILE A 241 -21.42 -19.96 -11.67
CA ILE A 241 -20.34 -19.71 -12.63
C ILE A 241 -20.10 -21.02 -13.39
N PRO A 242 -20.14 -21.02 -14.73
CA PRO A 242 -19.86 -22.23 -15.50
C PRO A 242 -18.44 -22.75 -15.28
N GLU A 243 -18.25 -24.06 -15.37
CA GLU A 243 -16.92 -24.67 -15.40
C GLU A 243 -16.15 -24.21 -16.65
N VAL A 244 -14.93 -23.72 -16.44
CA VAL A 244 -14.05 -23.23 -17.51
C VAL A 244 -12.88 -24.19 -17.72
N ALA A 245 -12.40 -24.28 -18.95
CA ALA A 245 -11.19 -25.04 -19.29
C ALA A 245 -9.91 -24.37 -18.74
N GLY A 246 -9.97 -23.05 -18.49
CA GLY A 246 -8.87 -22.28 -17.96
C GLY A 246 -9.12 -20.78 -18.06
N GLY A 247 -8.11 -19.99 -17.74
CA GLY A 247 -8.09 -18.54 -17.99
C GLY A 247 -7.29 -18.21 -19.25
N LEU A 248 -7.54 -17.04 -19.84
CA LEU A 248 -6.81 -16.56 -21.01
C LEU A 248 -6.65 -15.04 -20.93
N ILE A 249 -5.41 -14.58 -20.73
CA ILE A 249 -5.08 -13.17 -20.87
C ILE A 249 -4.77 -12.89 -22.34
N VAL A 250 -5.43 -11.89 -22.91
CA VAL A 250 -5.14 -11.42 -24.26
C VAL A 250 -4.45 -10.07 -24.18
N SER A 251 -3.14 -10.09 -24.38
CA SER A 251 -2.27 -8.93 -24.39
C SER A 251 -2.30 -8.26 -25.76
N LEU A 252 -2.83 -7.04 -25.80
CA LEU A 252 -3.07 -6.25 -27.01
C LEU A 252 -2.08 -5.09 -27.07
N ARG A 253 -1.42 -4.94 -28.23
CA ARG A 253 -0.53 -3.83 -28.60
C ARG A 253 -0.83 -3.39 -30.04
N PRO A 254 -0.37 -2.21 -30.47
CA PRO A 254 -0.56 -1.77 -31.85
C PRO A 254 0.08 -2.73 -32.88
N ASP A 255 1.15 -3.41 -32.51
CA ASP A 255 1.89 -4.37 -33.35
C ASP A 255 1.28 -5.78 -33.38
N GLY A 256 0.31 -6.08 -32.50
CA GLY A 256 -0.40 -7.35 -32.53
C GLY A 256 -1.04 -7.76 -31.21
N ALA A 257 -1.49 -9.02 -31.16
CA ALA A 257 -2.07 -9.65 -29.99
C ALA A 257 -1.28 -10.90 -29.59
N ARG A 258 -1.21 -11.20 -28.29
CA ARG A 258 -0.65 -12.44 -27.73
C ARG A 258 -1.59 -12.99 -26.67
N SER A 259 -1.86 -14.28 -26.73
CA SER A 259 -2.74 -14.97 -25.79
C SER A 259 -1.92 -15.83 -24.83
N TYR A 260 -2.21 -15.70 -23.54
CA TYR A 260 -1.51 -16.40 -22.47
C TYR A 260 -2.52 -17.26 -21.70
N PRO A 261 -2.55 -18.59 -21.91
CA PRO A 261 -3.39 -19.46 -21.13
C PRO A 261 -2.92 -19.46 -19.67
N ILE A 262 -3.87 -19.53 -18.75
CA ILE A 262 -3.67 -19.48 -17.31
C ILE A 262 -4.10 -20.79 -16.69
N ASP A 263 -3.22 -21.33 -15.85
CA ASP A 263 -3.58 -22.35 -14.86
C ASP A 263 -4.43 -21.70 -13.75
N ILE A 264 -5.73 -21.98 -13.77
CA ILE A 264 -6.70 -21.40 -12.83
C ILE A 264 -6.45 -21.88 -11.40
N ASP A 265 -6.00 -23.12 -11.20
CA ASP A 265 -5.78 -23.66 -9.87
C ASP A 265 -4.57 -22.99 -9.20
N LEU A 266 -3.47 -22.87 -9.94
CA LEU A 266 -2.30 -22.13 -9.47
C LEU A 266 -2.63 -20.66 -9.21
N ALA A 267 -3.34 -20.01 -10.13
CA ALA A 267 -3.74 -18.62 -9.98
C ALA A 267 -4.71 -18.42 -8.81
N ALA A 268 -5.64 -19.36 -8.56
CA ALA A 268 -6.56 -19.32 -7.43
C ALA A 268 -5.82 -19.51 -6.09
N LYS A 269 -4.79 -20.36 -6.05
CA LYS A 269 -3.90 -20.50 -4.88
C LYS A 269 -3.20 -19.18 -4.57
N ASN A 270 -2.64 -18.52 -5.59
CA ASN A 270 -1.97 -17.23 -5.43
C ASN A 270 -2.96 -16.13 -5.00
N TRP A 271 -4.18 -16.14 -5.56
CA TRP A 271 -5.24 -15.22 -5.18
C TRP A 271 -5.62 -15.36 -3.70
N ARG A 272 -5.79 -16.60 -3.20
CA ARG A 272 -6.04 -16.87 -1.77
C ARG A 272 -4.94 -16.30 -0.88
N ALA A 273 -3.67 -16.50 -1.25
CA ALA A 273 -2.55 -15.95 -0.51
C ALA A 273 -2.55 -14.41 -0.48
N ARG A 274 -2.82 -13.76 -1.63
CA ARG A 274 -2.94 -12.29 -1.70
C ARG A 274 -4.11 -11.77 -0.90
N HIS A 275 -5.25 -12.45 -0.95
CA HIS A 275 -6.44 -12.09 -0.19
C HIS A 275 -6.19 -12.20 1.32
N ALA A 276 -5.56 -13.30 1.78
CA ALA A 276 -5.17 -13.47 3.17
C ALA A 276 -4.23 -12.34 3.64
N TRP A 277 -3.24 -11.98 2.80
CA TRP A 277 -2.36 -10.85 3.06
C TRP A 277 -3.15 -9.54 3.18
N TRP A 278 -4.01 -9.20 2.22
CA TRP A 278 -4.83 -7.98 2.28
C TRP A 278 -5.70 -7.94 3.54
N THR A 279 -6.29 -9.07 3.93
CA THR A 279 -7.12 -9.18 5.14
C THR A 279 -6.30 -8.87 6.39
N ALA A 280 -5.08 -9.42 6.50
CA ALA A 280 -4.17 -9.10 7.60
C ALA A 280 -3.80 -7.61 7.65
N ARG A 281 -3.71 -6.95 6.48
CA ARG A 281 -3.41 -5.51 6.39
C ARG A 281 -4.55 -4.59 6.86
N LEU A 282 -5.79 -5.07 6.93
CA LEU A 282 -6.92 -4.24 7.37
C LEU A 282 -6.73 -3.66 8.78
N ASP A 283 -5.93 -4.34 9.60
CA ASP A 283 -5.65 -3.96 10.98
C ASP A 283 -4.30 -3.25 11.18
N GLU A 284 -3.51 -3.01 10.12
CA GLU A 284 -2.15 -2.43 10.22
C GLU A 284 -2.07 -1.07 10.92
N ARG A 285 -3.16 -0.28 10.89
CA ARG A 285 -3.22 1.02 11.57
C ARG A 285 -3.78 0.94 12.98
N LYS A 286 -4.23 -0.23 13.42
CA LYS A 286 -4.69 -0.42 14.79
C LYS A 286 -3.46 -0.55 15.69
N PRO A 287 -3.43 0.14 16.84
CA PRO A 287 -2.37 -0.06 17.82
C PRO A 287 -2.29 -1.54 18.21
N VAL A 288 -1.09 -2.13 18.14
CA VAL A 288 -0.84 -3.53 18.55
C VAL A 288 -0.97 -3.71 20.07
N GLY A 289 -1.17 -2.62 20.82
CA GLY A 289 -1.44 -2.63 22.24
C GLY A 289 -1.58 -1.22 22.80
N LYS A 290 -1.72 -1.14 24.13
CA LYS A 290 -1.62 0.15 24.82
C LYS A 290 -0.16 0.58 24.82
N PRO A 291 0.14 1.87 24.56
CA PRO A 291 1.48 2.38 24.79
C PRO A 291 1.86 2.07 26.23
N TRP A 292 3.10 1.63 26.45
CA TRP A 292 3.60 1.49 27.81
C TRP A 292 3.43 2.81 28.55
N PRO A 293 3.04 2.78 29.83
CA PRO A 293 2.97 4.00 30.61
C PRO A 293 4.35 4.63 30.55
N ILE A 294 4.43 5.80 29.92
CA ILE A 294 5.60 6.65 30.05
C ILE A 294 5.64 6.94 31.54
N LYS A 295 6.62 6.35 32.24
CA LYS A 295 6.95 6.75 33.61
C LYS A 295 7.16 8.24 33.48
N ALA A 296 6.23 9.05 33.99
CA ALA A 296 6.42 10.49 34.02
C ALA A 296 7.83 10.69 34.52
N ALA A 297 8.69 11.34 33.71
CA ALA A 297 10.02 11.73 34.18
C ALA A 297 9.75 12.33 35.55
N ALA A 298 10.29 11.70 36.60
CA ALA A 298 10.05 12.13 37.96
C ALA A 298 10.27 13.63 37.93
N ALA A 299 9.20 14.40 38.18
CA ALA A 299 9.23 15.83 38.01
C ALA A 299 10.53 16.28 38.66
N GLU A 300 11.43 16.91 37.90
CA GLU A 300 12.65 17.44 38.48
C GLU A 300 12.23 18.18 39.75
N PRO A 301 12.87 17.91 40.89
CA PRO A 301 12.44 18.50 42.15
C PRO A 301 12.35 20.00 41.91
N ALA A 302 11.12 20.52 41.96
CA ALA A 302 10.87 21.91 41.62
C ALA A 302 11.89 22.74 42.40
N THR A 303 12.72 23.50 41.68
CA THR A 303 13.69 24.39 42.32
C THR A 303 12.92 25.21 43.35
N PRO A 304 13.28 25.16 44.64
CA PRO A 304 12.53 25.89 45.66
C PRO A 304 12.49 27.36 45.23
N PRO A 305 11.34 28.04 45.36
CA PRO A 305 11.25 29.46 45.03
C PRO A 305 12.42 30.21 45.66
N LEU A 306 13.07 31.10 44.91
CA LEU A 306 14.32 31.76 45.33
C LEU A 306 14.25 32.30 46.77
N ALA A 307 13.11 32.85 47.19
CA ALA A 307 12.87 33.30 48.55
C ALA A 307 13.04 32.21 49.63
N ALA A 308 12.57 30.99 49.36
CA ALA A 308 12.72 29.84 50.27
C ALA A 308 14.18 29.37 50.33
N ASN A 309 14.87 29.33 49.19
CA ASN A 309 16.31 29.01 49.14
C ASN A 309 17.13 30.03 49.95
N LEU A 310 16.90 31.32 49.73
CA LEU A 310 17.59 32.39 50.47
C LEU A 310 17.29 32.34 51.97
N LEU A 311 16.06 31.99 52.38
CA LEU A 311 15.69 31.87 53.78
C LEU A 311 16.46 30.72 54.47
N ASP A 312 16.60 29.58 53.79
CA ASP A 312 17.37 28.46 54.32
C ASP A 312 18.87 28.77 54.40
N ARG A 313 19.42 29.48 53.41
CA ARG A 313 20.80 29.98 53.44
C ARG A 313 21.03 30.92 54.63
N LEU A 314 20.12 31.86 54.88
CA LEU A 314 20.18 32.73 56.06
C LEU A 314 20.10 31.96 57.39
N ARG A 315 19.31 30.89 57.47
CA ARG A 315 19.26 30.03 58.66
C ARG A 315 20.58 29.31 58.88
N ALA A 316 21.22 28.81 57.81
CA ALA A 316 22.52 28.16 57.89
C ALA A 316 23.61 29.15 58.35
N ILE A 317 23.63 30.36 57.79
CA ILE A 317 24.54 31.45 58.21
C ILE A 317 24.34 31.75 59.70
N ALA A 318 23.10 31.90 60.16
CA ALA A 318 22.80 32.18 61.56
C ALA A 318 23.21 31.06 62.52
N ALA A 319 23.14 29.80 62.07
CA ALA A 319 23.59 28.65 62.85
C ALA A 319 25.13 28.58 62.96
N LEU A 320 25.85 28.98 61.92
CA LEU A 320 27.31 28.89 61.86
C LEU A 320 28.02 30.11 62.45
N SER A 321 27.47 31.30 62.23
CA SER A 321 28.06 32.56 62.70
C SER A 321 26.97 33.56 63.06
N PRO A 322 26.59 33.65 64.36
CA PRO A 322 25.66 34.66 64.85
C PRO A 322 26.11 36.10 64.54
N ASP A 323 27.42 36.36 64.51
CA ASP A 323 27.99 37.68 64.20
C ASP A 323 27.78 38.07 62.73
N VAL A 324 27.95 37.14 61.81
CA VAL A 324 27.69 37.39 60.37
C VAL A 324 26.18 37.53 60.12
N ALA A 325 25.35 36.72 60.78
CA ALA A 325 23.90 36.90 60.71
C ALA A 325 23.44 38.25 61.28
N GLN A 326 24.11 38.77 62.31
CA GLN A 326 23.85 40.11 62.82
C GLN A 326 24.19 41.19 61.77
N ARG A 327 25.31 41.07 61.07
CA ARG A 327 25.67 41.99 59.97
C ARG A 327 24.65 41.96 58.83
N VAL A 328 24.16 40.77 58.46
CA VAL A 328 23.09 40.64 57.46
C VAL A 328 21.83 41.41 57.87
N ARG A 329 21.47 41.40 59.16
CA ARG A 329 20.32 42.18 59.67
C ARG A 329 20.56 43.68 59.60
N GLU A 330 21.80 44.13 59.79
CA GLU A 330 22.18 45.55 59.75
C GLU A 330 22.19 46.13 58.33
N VAL A 331 22.54 45.31 57.34
CA VAL A 331 22.58 45.71 55.92
C VAL A 331 21.32 45.29 55.14
N TRP A 332 20.28 44.82 55.84
CA TRP A 332 19.04 44.38 55.20
C TRP A 332 18.40 45.54 54.39
N PRO A 333 17.89 45.30 53.16
CA PRO A 333 17.41 46.39 52.32
C PRO A 333 16.21 47.12 52.97
N SER A 334 16.28 48.45 53.01
CA SER A 334 15.22 49.27 53.62
C SER A 334 13.90 49.10 52.87
N GLY A 335 12.81 48.88 53.62
CA GLY A 335 11.48 48.64 53.03
C GLY A 335 11.27 47.24 52.44
N CYS A 336 12.25 46.34 52.54
CA CYS A 336 12.09 44.95 52.13
C CYS A 336 11.50 44.10 53.27
N PRO A 337 10.37 43.38 53.06
CA PRO A 337 9.82 42.47 54.06
C PRO A 337 10.80 41.32 54.37
N LYS A 338 10.56 40.59 55.45
CA LYS A 338 11.36 39.39 55.75
C LYS A 338 11.01 38.29 54.76
N LEU A 339 11.97 37.47 54.37
CA LEU A 339 11.73 36.31 53.47
C LEU A 339 10.62 35.37 53.95
N SER A 340 10.38 35.28 55.27
CA SER A 340 9.28 34.49 55.85
C SER A 340 7.88 35.11 55.67
N GLU A 341 7.79 36.39 55.32
CA GLU A 341 6.53 37.15 55.19
C GLU A 341 5.98 37.13 53.74
N GLY A 342 6.80 36.72 52.76
CA GLY A 342 6.39 36.60 51.35
C GLY A 342 6.20 37.95 50.63
N GLY A 343 5.72 37.92 49.38
CA GLY A 343 5.35 39.13 48.61
C GLY A 343 6.51 39.99 48.07
N HIS A 344 7.66 39.38 47.80
CA HIS A 344 8.87 40.10 47.37
C HIS A 344 8.83 40.32 45.86
N THR A 345 9.32 41.47 45.41
CA THR A 345 9.60 41.69 43.98
C THR A 345 10.91 41.00 43.58
N ASP A 346 11.10 40.76 42.28
CA ASP A 346 12.34 40.17 41.78
C ASP A 346 13.57 41.02 42.11
N GLU A 347 13.42 42.35 42.10
CA GLU A 347 14.47 43.29 42.48
C GLU A 347 14.84 43.15 43.98
N GLN A 348 13.85 42.98 44.85
CA GLN A 348 14.09 42.72 46.28
C GLN A 348 14.81 41.39 46.49
N LEU A 349 14.41 40.33 45.78
CA LEU A 349 15.07 39.02 45.89
C LEU A 349 16.51 39.04 45.38
N ALA A 350 16.80 39.77 44.30
CA ALA A 350 18.15 39.95 43.78
C ALA A 350 19.05 40.70 44.78
N GLN A 351 18.53 41.75 45.43
CA GLN A 351 19.27 42.48 46.47
C GLN A 351 19.54 41.61 47.70
N ILE A 352 18.54 40.84 48.15
CA ILE A 352 18.72 39.90 49.27
C ILE A 352 19.74 38.82 48.92
N GLN A 353 19.69 38.29 47.69
CA GLN A 353 20.64 37.28 47.22
C GLN A 353 22.08 37.79 47.30
N GLN A 354 22.35 39.01 46.84
CA GLN A 354 23.70 39.60 46.93
C GLN A 354 24.19 39.72 48.38
N ILE A 355 23.31 40.10 49.31
CA ILE A 355 23.65 40.18 50.74
C ILE A 355 23.96 38.79 51.30
N VAL A 356 23.17 37.78 50.93
CA VAL A 356 23.38 36.38 51.35
C VAL A 356 24.71 35.86 50.82
N GLU A 357 25.02 36.08 49.54
CA GLU A 357 26.28 35.65 48.91
C GLU A 357 27.51 36.30 49.57
N GLN A 358 27.43 37.60 49.89
CA GLN A 358 28.49 38.29 50.62
C GLN A 358 28.67 37.72 52.02
N ALA A 359 27.58 37.41 52.72
CA ALA A 359 27.62 36.82 54.04
C ALA A 359 28.21 35.40 54.03
N GLU A 360 27.87 34.59 53.03
CA GLU A 360 28.44 33.25 52.83
C GLU A 360 29.92 33.28 52.53
N ALA A 361 30.37 34.24 51.71
CA ALA A 361 31.79 34.45 51.42
C ALA A 361 32.58 34.75 52.70
N LEU A 362 32.03 35.53 53.64
CA LEU A 362 32.68 35.84 54.92
C LEU A 362 32.88 34.61 55.82
N ILE A 363 32.05 33.57 55.68
CA ILE A 363 32.15 32.33 56.44
C ILE A 363 32.70 31.16 55.63
N SER A 364 33.19 31.42 54.40
CA SER A 364 33.74 30.41 53.48
C SER A 364 32.80 29.21 53.24
N ALA A 365 31.50 29.46 53.20
CA ALA A 365 30.49 28.41 53.04
C ALA A 365 29.36 28.86 52.10
N PRO A 366 29.48 28.66 50.78
CA PRO A 366 28.34 28.83 49.89
C PRO A 366 27.33 27.70 50.16
N PHE A 367 26.07 28.07 50.43
CA PHE A 367 24.99 27.10 50.63
C PHE A 367 24.11 27.05 49.39
N ASN A 368 24.00 25.86 48.79
CA ASN A 368 23.19 25.55 47.60
C ASN A 368 23.53 26.39 46.37
N ASP A 369 24.47 25.92 45.55
CA ASP A 369 24.56 26.36 44.16
C ASP A 369 23.23 26.03 43.46
N LEU A 370 22.56 27.04 42.88
CA LEU A 370 21.51 26.76 41.91
C LEU A 370 22.18 26.06 40.72
N PRO A 371 21.64 24.93 40.22
CA PRO A 371 22.25 24.24 39.09
C PRO A 371 22.24 25.19 37.88
N THR A 372 23.42 25.58 37.43
CA THR A 372 23.60 26.48 36.27
C THR A 372 23.65 25.73 34.94
N GLU A 373 23.58 24.39 34.95
CA GLU A 373 23.56 23.59 33.73
C GLU A 373 22.44 22.54 33.76
N PRO A 374 21.76 22.27 32.62
CA PRO A 374 20.86 21.15 32.50
C PRO A 374 21.65 19.86 32.78
N ALA A 375 21.10 19.00 33.65
CA ALA A 375 21.76 17.76 34.04
C ALA A 375 22.18 16.96 32.79
N PRO A 376 23.42 16.42 32.75
CA PRO A 376 23.84 15.61 31.62
C PRO A 376 22.89 14.42 31.47
N LEU A 377 22.44 14.18 30.23
CA LEU A 377 21.63 13.03 29.88
C LEU A 377 22.31 11.76 30.40
N ARG A 378 21.69 11.12 31.40
CA ARG A 378 22.11 9.79 31.85
C ARG A 378 21.83 8.82 30.71
N HIS A 379 22.87 8.50 29.94
CA HIS A 379 22.88 7.29 29.14
C HIS A 379 22.66 6.12 30.08
N THR A 380 21.47 5.54 30.02
CA THR A 380 21.20 4.28 30.71
C THR A 380 21.99 3.25 29.92
N GLU A 381 22.98 2.61 30.54
CA GLU A 381 23.62 1.42 29.97
C GLU A 381 22.52 0.41 29.70
N VAL A 382 22.17 0.26 28.42
CA VAL A 382 21.35 -0.84 27.97
C VAL A 382 22.25 -2.06 28.08
N ALA A 383 21.99 -2.93 29.05
CA ALA A 383 22.66 -4.21 29.14
C ALA A 383 22.59 -4.89 27.76
N GLU A 384 23.75 -5.15 27.15
CA GLU A 384 23.83 -5.95 25.92
C GLU A 384 23.20 -7.31 26.20
N VAL A 385 21.93 -7.47 25.83
CA VAL A 385 21.33 -8.79 25.71
C VAL A 385 21.93 -9.39 24.44
N ARG A 386 23.05 -10.10 24.60
CA ARG A 386 23.58 -10.96 23.55
C ARG A 386 22.63 -12.12 23.34
N VAL A 387 21.61 -11.90 22.51
CA VAL A 387 20.81 -13.00 21.97
C VAL A 387 21.74 -13.79 21.05
N ARG A 388 22.14 -14.98 21.51
CA ARG A 388 22.85 -15.93 20.68
C ARG A 388 21.85 -16.53 19.71
N VAL A 389 21.66 -15.87 18.56
CA VAL A 389 20.92 -16.43 17.43
C VAL A 389 21.75 -17.58 16.89
N VAL A 390 21.29 -18.81 17.11
CA VAL A 390 21.78 -19.97 16.35
C VAL A 390 21.07 -19.87 15.00
N PRO A 391 21.78 -19.66 13.88
CA PRO A 391 21.16 -19.70 12.57
C PRO A 391 20.54 -21.08 12.39
N ASP A 392 19.22 -21.12 12.19
CA ASP A 392 18.56 -22.33 11.69
C ASP A 392 19.06 -22.53 10.25
N GLU A 393 19.95 -23.51 10.06
CA GLU A 393 20.48 -23.87 8.74
C GLU A 393 19.46 -24.68 7.90
N GLY A 394 18.17 -24.64 8.25
CA GLY A 394 17.12 -25.33 7.52
C GLY A 394 17.17 -26.82 7.80
N GLY A 395 16.61 -27.24 8.93
CA GLY A 395 16.56 -28.64 9.35
C GLY A 395 15.88 -29.61 8.38
N ASP A 396 15.16 -29.11 7.35
CA ASP A 396 14.45 -29.89 6.34
C ASP A 396 14.88 -29.60 4.89
N ALA A 397 15.99 -28.87 4.66
CA ALA A 397 16.46 -28.59 3.31
C ALA A 397 17.16 -29.81 2.69
N ASP A 398 16.74 -30.21 1.49
CA ASP A 398 17.36 -31.29 0.70
C ASP A 398 18.87 -31.02 0.51
N GLU A 399 19.72 -31.93 0.97
CA GLU A 399 21.18 -31.82 0.93
C GLU A 399 21.71 -31.58 -0.49
N VAL A 400 21.02 -32.09 -1.52
CA VAL A 400 21.37 -31.87 -2.93
C VAL A 400 21.17 -30.42 -3.32
N LEU A 401 20.07 -29.81 -2.87
CA LEU A 401 19.78 -28.38 -3.10
C LEU A 401 20.76 -27.48 -2.35
N VAL A 402 21.12 -27.84 -1.11
CA VAL A 402 22.12 -27.11 -0.33
C VAL A 402 23.49 -27.14 -1.02
N GLN A 403 23.88 -28.29 -1.56
CA GLN A 403 25.14 -28.45 -2.27
C GLN A 403 25.15 -27.67 -3.60
N GLN A 404 24.07 -27.73 -4.38
CA GLN A 404 23.92 -26.94 -5.60
C GLN A 404 23.98 -25.43 -5.32
N LEU A 405 23.34 -24.97 -4.25
CA LEU A 405 23.36 -23.56 -3.86
C LEU A 405 24.78 -23.10 -3.48
N ARG A 406 25.55 -23.96 -2.78
CA ARG A 406 26.96 -23.68 -2.42
C ARG A 406 27.85 -23.57 -3.65
N GLU A 407 27.67 -24.47 -4.63
CA GLU A 407 28.43 -24.44 -5.89
C GLU A 407 28.12 -23.19 -6.70
N GLN A 408 26.83 -22.85 -6.83
CA GLN A 408 26.40 -21.63 -7.51
C GLN A 408 26.91 -20.36 -6.82
N TYR A 409 26.87 -20.30 -5.49
CA TYR A 409 27.39 -19.18 -4.72
C TYR A 409 28.93 -19.06 -4.79
N GLY A 410 29.63 -20.20 -4.83
CA GLY A 410 31.09 -20.25 -5.02
C GLY A 410 31.54 -19.75 -6.39
N ALA A 411 30.72 -19.94 -7.42
CA ALA A 411 31.00 -19.48 -8.79
C ALA A 411 30.80 -17.96 -9.01
N LEU A 412 30.22 -17.25 -8.04
CA LEU A 412 30.02 -15.81 -8.11
C LEU A 412 31.34 -15.03 -7.98
N THR A 413 31.35 -13.79 -8.44
CA THR A 413 32.45 -12.85 -8.15
C THR A 413 32.34 -12.30 -6.71
N ASP A 414 33.42 -11.69 -6.21
CA ASP A 414 33.40 -11.07 -4.88
C ASP A 414 32.35 -9.97 -4.78
N ASP A 415 32.20 -9.11 -5.81
CA ASP A 415 31.18 -8.07 -5.86
C ASP A 415 29.76 -8.63 -5.78
N GLN A 416 29.49 -9.74 -6.47
CA GLN A 416 28.19 -10.41 -6.44
C GLN A 416 27.89 -11.03 -5.07
N ARG A 417 28.89 -11.66 -4.43
CA ARG A 417 28.76 -12.18 -3.06
C ARG A 417 28.54 -11.06 -2.05
N SER A 418 29.27 -9.95 -2.17
CA SER A 418 29.09 -8.76 -1.31
C SER A 418 27.70 -8.15 -1.47
N TRP A 419 27.15 -8.11 -2.67
CA TRP A 419 25.78 -7.64 -2.92
C TRP A 419 24.71 -8.56 -2.28
N ILE A 420 24.86 -9.89 -2.38
CA ILE A 420 23.97 -10.85 -1.72
C ILE A 420 24.05 -10.71 -0.19
N ALA A 421 25.25 -10.55 0.37
CA ALA A 421 25.44 -10.33 1.80
C ALA A 421 24.76 -9.03 2.26
N TRP A 422 24.87 -7.95 1.48
CA TRP A 422 24.18 -6.70 1.74
C TRP A 422 22.65 -6.86 1.72
N LEU A 423 22.08 -7.58 0.74
CA LEU A 423 20.65 -7.88 0.69
C LEU A 423 20.17 -8.67 1.92
N ALA A 424 20.93 -9.69 2.33
CA ALA A 424 20.62 -10.48 3.52
C ALA A 424 20.67 -9.64 4.80
N ASP A 425 21.58 -8.66 4.88
CA ASP A 425 21.65 -7.71 5.99
C ASP A 425 20.45 -6.74 6.01
N GLN A 426 20.09 -6.16 4.85
CA GLN A 426 18.90 -5.30 4.73
C GLN A 426 17.61 -6.03 5.10
N SER A 427 17.47 -7.30 4.75
CA SER A 427 16.28 -8.10 5.11
C SER A 427 16.12 -8.30 6.63
N ARG A 428 17.23 -8.31 7.40
CA ARG A 428 17.18 -8.42 8.86
C ARG A 428 16.72 -7.14 9.53
N HIS A 429 17.01 -5.99 8.93
CA HIS A 429 16.59 -4.68 9.44
C HIS A 429 15.12 -4.35 9.19
N VAL A 430 14.44 -5.08 8.30
CA VAL A 430 13.00 -4.95 8.07
C VAL A 430 12.18 -5.83 9.03
N ALA A 431 12.82 -6.78 9.72
CA ALA A 431 12.18 -7.76 10.61
C ALA A 431 12.26 -7.40 12.11
N THR A 432 12.79 -6.22 12.46
CA THR A 432 12.80 -5.64 13.82
C THR A 432 12.08 -4.31 13.81
#